data_AF-A0ABD2V385-F1
#
_entry.id   AF-A0ABD2V385-F1
#
_cell.length_a   1.000
_cell.length_b   1.000
_cell.length_c   1.000
_cell.angle_alpha   90.00
_cell.angle_beta   90.00
_cell.angle_gamma   90.00
#
_symmetry.space_group_name_H-M   'P 1'
#
loop_
_entity.id
_entity.type
_entity.pdbx_description
1 polymer ?
#
loop_
_entity_poly.entity_id
_entity_poly.type
_entity_poly.pdbx_seq_one_letter_code
_entity_poly.pdbx_strand_id
1 'polypeptide(L)'
;FFSLSDLILVRFNKKMAGIVVVFDFDKTIIDLDSDNWVIDELGATDLFNRLLPTMPWNSLMDRMMKELHEQGKTIDDIEQVLKHVPVIPRVVPAIKAAHALGCDLRIVSDANVFYIETILKHLGIYDYFTEINTNPGYVDEQGKLRILPHHDFHHGCSFNTCPPNMCKGLVIERIQTSLAKEGKKRMIYLGDGAGDFCPSLKMKEQDFVMPRKDFPVWKLINENRHLIRARIRFA
;
A
#
# COMPACT_ATOMS: atom_id res chain seq x y z
N PHE A 1 15.89 -0.97 5.03
CA PHE A 1 15.91 -0.50 3.64
C PHE A 1 17.23 -0.71 2.88
N PHE A 2 18.23 -1.44 3.41
CA PHE A 2 19.42 -1.82 2.64
C PHE A 2 19.10 -2.78 1.47
N SER A 3 17.91 -3.38 1.39
CA SER A 3 17.65 -4.45 0.43
C SER A 3 17.22 -4.02 -0.98
N LEU A 4 16.45 -2.95 -1.20
CA LEU A 4 15.92 -2.70 -2.56
C LEU A 4 17.01 -2.23 -3.51
N SER A 5 17.84 -1.28 -3.06
CA SER A 5 19.00 -0.84 -3.81
C SER A 5 19.98 -1.98 -4.05
N ASP A 6 20.22 -2.87 -3.08
CA ASP A 6 21.20 -3.94 -3.26
C ASP A 6 20.66 -5.08 -4.13
N LEU A 7 19.36 -5.36 -4.08
CA LEU A 7 18.71 -6.33 -4.98
C LEU A 7 18.73 -5.85 -6.44
N ILE A 8 18.60 -4.53 -6.62
CA ILE A 8 18.49 -3.87 -7.93
C ILE A 8 19.88 -3.54 -8.51
N LEU A 9 20.79 -2.94 -7.73
CA LEU A 9 22.11 -2.48 -8.17
C LEU A 9 23.19 -3.57 -8.16
N VAL A 10 23.18 -4.53 -7.23
CA VAL A 10 24.32 -5.47 -7.07
C VAL A 10 24.22 -6.69 -7.98
N ARG A 11 23.06 -6.99 -8.59
CA ARG A 11 22.87 -8.20 -9.41
C ARG A 11 22.45 -8.00 -10.87
N PHE A 12 22.05 -6.80 -11.29
CA PHE A 12 21.47 -6.60 -12.61
C PHE A 12 22.10 -5.44 -13.38
N ASN A 13 23.29 -5.68 -13.95
CA ASN A 13 23.93 -4.81 -14.94
C ASN A 13 23.21 -4.82 -16.32
N LYS A 14 21.92 -5.18 -16.37
CA LYS A 14 21.10 -5.33 -17.58
C LYS A 14 19.70 -4.77 -17.34
N LYS A 15 19.07 -4.25 -18.41
CA LYS A 15 17.65 -3.82 -18.41
C LYS A 15 16.76 -4.88 -17.73
N MET A 16 15.91 -4.45 -16.80
CA MET A 16 15.03 -5.30 -15.99
C MET A 16 13.59 -5.33 -16.53
N ALA A 17 13.41 -5.29 -17.85
CA ALA A 17 12.13 -5.17 -18.56
C ALA A 17 11.13 -6.35 -18.39
N GLY A 18 11.30 -7.20 -17.37
CA GLY A 18 10.41 -8.29 -17.00
C GLY A 18 10.18 -8.40 -15.49
N ILE A 19 10.49 -7.34 -14.73
CA ILE A 19 10.25 -7.27 -13.28
C ILE A 19 9.09 -6.33 -13.01
N VAL A 20 8.15 -6.80 -12.20
CA VAL A 20 7.08 -5.98 -11.62
C VAL A 20 7.34 -5.84 -10.12
N VAL A 21 7.43 -4.60 -9.64
CA VAL A 21 7.60 -4.31 -8.22
C VAL A 21 6.29 -3.74 -7.69
N VAL A 22 5.68 -4.45 -6.76
CA VAL A 22 4.43 -4.07 -6.12
C VAL A 22 4.74 -3.61 -4.70
N PHE A 23 4.34 -2.38 -4.39
CA PHE A 23 4.53 -1.77 -3.09
C PHE A 23 3.19 -1.71 -2.36
N ASP A 24 3.17 -2.07 -1.08
CA ASP A 24 2.28 -1.41 -0.14
C ASP A 24 2.70 0.06 0.03
N PHE A 25 1.83 0.87 0.62
CA PHE A 25 2.03 2.32 0.74
C PHE A 25 2.38 2.73 2.17
N ASP A 26 1.45 2.59 3.09
CA ASP A 26 1.64 2.94 4.50
C ASP A 26 2.72 2.05 5.11
N LYS A 27 3.60 2.65 5.94
CA LYS A 27 4.78 2.00 6.53
C LYS A 27 5.68 1.24 5.52
N THR A 28 5.55 1.49 4.21
CA THR A 28 6.34 0.84 3.14
C THR A 28 6.95 1.84 2.16
N ILE A 29 6.21 2.88 1.78
CA ILE A 29 6.71 4.06 1.06
C ILE A 29 6.79 5.23 2.04
N ILE A 30 5.72 5.49 2.79
CA ILE A 30 5.74 6.46 3.90
C ILE A 30 6.07 5.74 5.21
N ASP A 31 6.58 6.47 6.21
CA ASP A 31 7.07 5.87 7.46
C ASP A 31 6.02 5.85 8.59
N LEU A 32 4.74 5.93 8.22
CA LEU A 32 3.60 5.92 9.13
C LEU A 32 2.33 5.38 8.45
N ASP A 33 1.24 5.37 9.20
CA ASP A 33 -0.10 5.07 8.70
C ASP A 33 -0.82 6.38 8.31
N SER A 34 -1.23 6.50 7.04
CA SER A 34 -1.71 7.75 6.47
C SER A 34 -3.06 8.20 7.06
N ASP A 35 -3.92 7.24 7.41
CA ASP A 35 -5.19 7.51 8.08
C ASP A 35 -4.93 8.09 9.48
N ASN A 36 -4.11 7.41 10.29
CA ASN A 36 -3.74 7.92 11.63
C ASN A 36 -3.11 9.31 11.56
N TRP A 37 -2.21 9.56 10.60
CA TRP A 37 -1.56 10.86 10.43
C TRP A 37 -2.57 11.99 10.19
N VAL A 38 -3.53 11.80 9.29
CA VAL A 38 -4.56 12.82 9.01
C VAL A 38 -5.44 13.07 10.24
N ILE A 39 -5.84 12.01 10.95
CA ILE A 39 -6.66 12.14 12.16
C ILE A 39 -5.92 12.93 13.26
N ASP A 40 -4.65 12.61 13.49
CA ASP A 40 -3.87 13.22 14.56
C ASP A 40 -3.56 14.70 14.25
N GLU A 41 -3.06 14.99 13.05
CA GLU A 41 -2.68 16.35 12.64
C GLU A 41 -3.87 17.31 12.53
N LEU A 42 -5.07 16.79 12.26
CA LEU A 42 -6.31 17.59 12.24
C LEU A 42 -7.01 17.67 13.60
N GLY A 43 -6.45 17.05 14.64
CA GLY A 43 -6.93 17.14 16.03
C GLY A 43 -8.19 16.32 16.30
N ALA A 44 -8.38 15.20 15.60
CA ALA A 44 -9.59 14.37 15.69
C ALA A 44 -9.38 13.03 16.43
N THR A 45 -8.21 12.81 17.04
CA THR A 45 -7.83 11.56 17.74
C THR A 45 -8.85 11.13 18.80
N ASP A 46 -9.37 12.05 19.61
CA ASP A 46 -10.35 11.71 20.66
C ASP A 46 -11.67 11.18 20.07
N LEU A 47 -12.14 11.80 18.99
CA LEU A 47 -13.35 11.37 18.30
C LEU A 47 -13.12 10.02 17.60
N PHE A 48 -11.99 9.87 16.91
CA PHE A 48 -11.58 8.62 16.29
C PHE A 48 -11.57 7.46 17.28
N ASN A 49 -10.92 7.63 18.44
CA ASN A 49 -10.83 6.59 19.48
C ASN A 49 -12.20 6.19 20.04
N ARG A 50 -13.16 7.13 20.14
CA ARG A 50 -14.55 6.81 20.53
C ARG A 50 -15.31 6.01 19.48
N LEU A 51 -15.06 6.28 18.20
CA LEU A 51 -15.76 5.62 17.09
C LEU A 51 -15.12 4.30 16.64
N LEU A 52 -13.82 4.12 16.88
CA LEU A 52 -13.05 2.93 16.52
C LEU A 52 -13.72 1.59 16.88
N PRO A 53 -14.30 1.38 18.09
CA PRO A 53 -14.93 0.10 18.42
C PRO A 53 -16.30 -0.13 17.76
N THR A 54 -16.84 0.86 17.04
CA THR A 54 -18.24 0.85 16.58
C THR A 54 -18.43 0.43 15.12
N MET A 55 -17.37 0.44 14.31
CA MET A 55 -17.45 0.12 12.89
C MET A 55 -16.10 -0.35 12.31
N PRO A 56 -16.09 -1.02 11.15
CA PRO A 56 -14.85 -1.38 10.46
C PRO A 56 -14.02 -0.15 10.07
N TRP A 57 -12.69 -0.32 9.99
CA TRP A 57 -11.73 0.76 9.73
C TRP A 57 -12.08 1.62 8.50
N ASN A 58 -12.36 1.02 7.35
CA ASN A 58 -12.69 1.78 6.13
C ASN A 58 -13.97 2.64 6.31
N SER A 59 -15.01 2.09 6.93
CA SER A 59 -16.25 2.83 7.23
C SER A 59 -16.00 3.93 8.28
N LEU A 60 -15.12 3.67 9.25
CA LEU A 60 -14.68 4.65 10.22
C LEU A 60 -13.98 5.82 9.53
N MET A 61 -13.09 5.56 8.58
CA MET A 61 -12.38 6.63 7.88
C MET A 61 -13.32 7.47 7.01
N ASP A 62 -14.29 6.89 6.29
CA ASP A 62 -15.34 7.66 5.59
C ASP A 62 -16.18 8.50 6.56
N ARG A 63 -16.45 7.97 7.76
CA ARG A 63 -17.13 8.71 8.82
C ARG A 63 -16.26 9.84 9.36
N MET A 64 -14.99 9.63 9.61
CA MET A 64 -14.09 10.66 10.11
C MET A 64 -13.92 11.81 9.11
N MET A 65 -13.86 11.52 7.81
CA MET A 65 -13.84 12.59 6.81
C MET A 65 -15.11 13.44 6.84
N LYS A 66 -16.24 12.86 7.26
CA LYS A 66 -17.48 13.61 7.49
C LYS A 66 -17.35 14.54 8.69
N GLU A 67 -16.89 13.99 9.80
CA GLU A 67 -16.77 14.72 11.07
C GLU A 67 -15.78 15.87 10.95
N LEU A 68 -14.65 15.67 10.27
CA LEU A 68 -13.67 16.72 9.98
C LEU A 68 -14.29 17.83 9.15
N HIS A 69 -15.05 17.50 8.11
CA HIS A 69 -15.76 18.48 7.30
C HIS A 69 -16.81 19.26 8.11
N GLU A 70 -17.59 18.58 8.96
CA GLU A 70 -18.57 19.21 9.86
C GLU A 70 -17.90 20.13 10.91
N GLN A 71 -16.63 19.89 11.23
CA GLN A 71 -15.79 20.76 12.07
C GLN A 71 -15.12 21.90 11.27
N GLY A 72 -15.42 22.04 9.98
CA GLY A 72 -14.91 23.11 9.12
C GLY A 72 -13.55 22.83 8.49
N LYS A 73 -13.04 21.59 8.55
CA LYS A 73 -11.82 21.22 7.82
C LYS A 73 -12.12 21.07 6.33
N THR A 74 -11.24 21.63 5.52
CA THR A 74 -11.34 21.63 4.07
C THR A 74 -10.52 20.49 3.45
N ILE A 75 -10.75 20.21 2.17
CA ILE A 75 -9.88 19.31 1.39
C ILE A 75 -8.44 19.83 1.36
N ASP A 76 -8.26 21.15 1.25
CA ASP A 76 -6.94 21.77 1.25
C ASP A 76 -6.21 21.51 2.57
N ASP A 77 -6.89 21.56 3.72
CA ASP A 77 -6.29 21.21 5.02
C ASP A 77 -5.77 19.77 5.03
N ILE A 78 -6.57 18.83 4.53
CA ILE A 78 -6.18 17.41 4.41
C ILE A 78 -4.97 17.28 3.47
N GLU A 79 -4.97 17.95 2.32
CA GLU A 79 -3.83 17.93 1.40
C GLU A 79 -2.56 18.48 2.04
N GLN A 80 -2.65 19.60 2.78
CA GLN A 80 -1.49 20.17 3.45
C GLN A 80 -0.91 19.17 4.46
N VAL A 81 -1.75 18.53 5.27
CA VAL A 81 -1.29 17.48 6.20
C VAL A 81 -0.60 16.33 5.46
N LEU A 82 -1.19 15.84 4.37
CA LEU A 82 -0.62 14.75 3.56
C LEU A 82 0.73 15.13 2.92
N LYS A 83 0.94 16.40 2.54
CA LYS A 83 2.22 16.87 1.96
C LYS A 83 3.38 16.82 2.97
N HIS A 84 3.09 16.78 4.27
CA HIS A 84 4.11 16.73 5.33
C HIS A 84 4.40 15.31 5.85
N VAL A 85 3.85 14.26 5.24
CA VAL A 85 4.09 12.88 5.70
C VAL A 85 5.59 12.53 5.67
N PRO A 86 6.12 11.89 6.72
CA PRO A 86 7.48 11.38 6.71
C PRO A 86 7.57 10.22 5.72
N VAL A 87 8.58 10.28 4.86
CA VAL A 87 8.86 9.26 3.85
C VAL A 87 9.97 8.36 4.33
N ILE A 88 9.88 7.06 4.02
CA ILE A 88 10.94 6.12 4.38
C ILE A 88 12.27 6.55 3.73
N PRO A 89 13.38 6.61 4.50
CA PRO A 89 14.67 7.00 3.96
C PRO A 89 15.07 6.19 2.73
N ARG A 90 15.50 6.89 1.68
CA ARG A 90 15.97 6.35 0.38
C ARG A 90 14.92 5.65 -0.49
N VAL A 91 13.64 5.58 -0.11
CA VAL A 91 12.62 4.90 -0.94
C VAL A 91 12.39 5.64 -2.28
N VAL A 92 12.35 6.97 -2.27
CA VAL A 92 12.16 7.78 -3.48
C VAL A 92 13.30 7.58 -4.49
N PRO A 93 14.59 7.72 -4.11
CA PRO A 93 15.70 7.34 -4.99
C PRO A 93 15.62 5.90 -5.50
N ALA A 94 15.19 4.95 -4.66
CA ALA A 94 15.08 3.54 -5.04
C ALA A 94 13.97 3.29 -6.07
N ILE A 95 12.80 3.91 -5.92
CA ILE A 95 11.70 3.91 -6.91
C ILE A 95 12.19 4.46 -8.24
N LYS A 96 12.84 5.63 -8.23
CA LYS A 96 13.37 6.27 -9.44
C LYS A 96 14.41 5.39 -10.14
N ALA A 97 15.31 4.77 -9.38
CA ALA A 97 16.31 3.84 -9.91
C ALA A 97 15.68 2.57 -10.50
N ALA A 98 14.69 1.97 -9.82
CA ALA A 98 13.97 0.79 -10.29
C ALA A 98 13.29 1.07 -11.64
N HIS A 99 12.58 2.20 -11.74
CA HIS A 99 11.95 2.64 -12.98
C HIS A 99 12.97 2.91 -14.10
N ALA A 100 14.09 3.59 -13.80
CA ALA A 100 15.15 3.83 -14.78
C ALA A 100 15.78 2.54 -15.34
N LEU A 101 15.75 1.46 -14.56
CA LEU A 101 16.17 0.12 -14.98
C LEU A 101 15.11 -0.65 -15.77
N GLY A 102 13.91 -0.07 -15.94
CA GLY A 102 12.81 -0.63 -16.72
C GLY A 102 11.88 -1.56 -15.92
N CYS A 103 11.88 -1.48 -14.59
CA CYS A 103 10.84 -2.13 -13.79
C CYS A 103 9.47 -1.48 -14.02
N ASP A 104 8.45 -2.31 -14.05
CA ASP A 104 7.05 -1.91 -13.93
C ASP A 104 6.72 -1.76 -12.44
N LEU A 105 6.40 -0.55 -11.99
CA LEU A 105 6.13 -0.25 -10.58
C LEU A 105 4.63 -0.10 -10.36
N ARG A 106 4.10 -0.73 -9.31
CA ARG A 106 2.67 -0.71 -8.97
C ARG A 106 2.47 -0.55 -7.47
N ILE A 107 1.30 -0.07 -7.08
CA ILE A 107 0.89 0.02 -5.67
C ILE A 107 -0.33 -0.86 -5.42
N VAL A 108 -0.33 -1.58 -4.31
CA VAL A 108 -1.49 -2.30 -3.76
C VAL A 108 -1.55 -1.97 -2.27
N SER A 109 -2.47 -1.10 -1.87
CA SER A 109 -2.54 -0.61 -0.49
C SER A 109 -3.98 -0.51 0.03
N ASP A 110 -4.16 -0.62 1.34
CA ASP A 110 -5.46 -0.47 1.99
C ASP A 110 -5.75 0.97 2.47
N ALA A 111 -4.91 1.93 2.08
CA ALA A 111 -5.23 3.35 2.19
C ALA A 111 -6.32 3.73 1.16
N ASN A 112 -6.38 5.00 0.74
CA ASN A 112 -7.32 5.46 -0.28
C ASN A 112 -6.64 6.25 -1.41
N VAL A 113 -7.31 6.32 -2.56
CA VAL A 113 -6.75 6.96 -3.77
C VAL A 113 -6.40 8.43 -3.54
N PHE A 114 -7.23 9.18 -2.84
CA PHE A 114 -6.99 10.61 -2.59
C PHE A 114 -5.68 10.83 -1.81
N TYR A 115 -5.43 10.03 -0.78
CA TYR A 115 -4.20 10.12 0.02
C TYR A 115 -2.96 9.73 -0.79
N ILE A 116 -3.01 8.56 -1.41
CA ILE A 116 -1.88 8.03 -2.18
C ILE A 116 -1.51 9.00 -3.29
N GLU A 117 -2.47 9.45 -4.09
CA GLU A 117 -2.17 10.36 -5.20
C GLU A 117 -1.60 11.70 -4.73
N THR A 118 -2.17 12.28 -3.67
CA THR A 118 -1.70 13.57 -3.13
C THR A 118 -0.24 13.49 -2.69
N ILE A 119 0.11 12.44 -1.95
CA ILE A 119 1.47 12.22 -1.47
C ILE A 119 2.42 11.94 -2.64
N LEU A 120 2.06 11.03 -3.55
CA LEU A 120 2.91 10.68 -4.70
C LEU A 120 3.17 11.86 -5.63
N LYS A 121 2.15 12.70 -5.87
CA LYS A 121 2.27 13.94 -6.68
C LYS A 121 3.19 14.94 -5.98
N HIS A 122 3.02 15.14 -4.67
CA HIS A 122 3.91 16.01 -3.88
C HIS A 122 5.37 15.55 -3.93
N LEU A 123 5.62 14.24 -3.84
CA LEU A 123 6.95 13.65 -3.91
C LEU A 123 7.54 13.59 -5.34
N GLY A 124 6.76 13.95 -6.37
CA GLY A 124 7.18 13.89 -7.77
C GLY A 124 7.49 12.46 -8.24
N ILE A 125 6.75 11.48 -7.74
CA ILE A 125 6.90 10.06 -8.10
C ILE A 125 5.61 9.38 -8.58
N TYR A 126 4.51 10.11 -8.72
CA TYR A 126 3.24 9.56 -9.21
C TYR A 126 3.38 8.86 -10.56
N ASP A 127 3.99 9.52 -11.55
CA ASP A 127 4.12 9.00 -12.92
C ASP A 127 5.08 7.80 -13.05
N TYR A 128 5.73 7.39 -11.97
CA TYR A 128 6.59 6.20 -11.96
C TYR A 128 5.78 4.90 -11.79
N PHE A 129 4.52 4.99 -11.35
CA PHE A 129 3.65 3.85 -11.12
C PHE A 129 2.68 3.67 -12.29
N THR A 130 2.61 2.46 -12.84
CA THR A 130 1.72 2.14 -13.96
C THR A 130 0.31 1.79 -13.50
N GLU A 131 0.15 1.40 -12.23
CA GLU A 131 -1.12 0.98 -11.66
C GLU A 131 -1.13 1.18 -10.14
N ILE A 132 -2.23 1.74 -9.62
CA ILE A 132 -2.48 1.90 -8.18
C ILE A 132 -3.80 1.21 -7.86
N ASN A 133 -3.76 0.24 -6.94
CA ASN A 133 -4.94 -0.45 -6.44
C ASN A 133 -5.11 -0.14 -4.96
N THR A 134 -6.24 0.47 -4.63
CA THR A 134 -6.54 0.94 -3.27
C THR A 134 -8.05 1.14 -3.11
N ASN A 135 -8.50 1.47 -1.90
CA ASN A 135 -9.88 1.88 -1.67
C ASN A 135 -10.23 3.14 -2.50
N PRO A 136 -11.32 3.14 -3.27
CA PRO A 136 -11.77 4.31 -4.00
C PRO A 136 -12.07 5.47 -3.05
N GLY A 137 -11.85 6.69 -3.52
CA GLY A 137 -12.18 7.89 -2.79
C GLY A 137 -12.33 9.08 -3.72
N TYR A 138 -13.22 10.00 -3.36
CA TYR A 138 -13.51 11.19 -4.16
C TYR A 138 -14.04 12.29 -3.27
N VAL A 139 -13.88 13.54 -3.70
CA VAL A 139 -14.51 14.70 -3.06
C VAL A 139 -15.91 14.82 -3.66
N ASP A 140 -16.94 14.80 -2.81
CA ASP A 140 -18.32 14.97 -3.27
C ASP A 140 -18.68 16.45 -3.53
N GLU A 141 -19.91 16.67 -4.00
CA GLU A 141 -20.41 18.02 -4.35
C GLU A 141 -20.46 18.99 -3.15
N GLN A 142 -20.38 18.47 -1.92
CA GLN A 142 -20.37 19.27 -0.68
C GLN A 142 -18.93 19.57 -0.22
N GLY A 143 -17.92 19.11 -0.95
CA GLY A 143 -16.51 19.27 -0.56
C GLY A 143 -16.06 18.29 0.51
N LYS A 144 -16.81 17.19 0.74
CA LYS A 144 -16.44 16.15 1.69
C LYS A 144 -15.67 15.05 0.97
N LEU A 145 -14.55 14.62 1.55
CA LEU A 145 -13.86 13.42 1.11
C LEU A 145 -14.68 12.18 1.47
N ARG A 146 -15.00 11.36 0.46
CA ARG A 146 -15.64 10.06 0.60
C ARG A 146 -14.62 8.95 0.40
N ILE A 147 -14.70 7.91 1.21
CA ILE A 147 -13.87 6.71 1.12
C ILE A 147 -14.81 5.50 0.99
N LEU A 148 -14.55 4.66 0.01
CA LEU A 148 -15.37 3.49 -0.31
C LEU A 148 -14.53 2.20 -0.19
N PRO A 149 -15.15 1.05 0.09
CA PRO A 149 -14.43 -0.22 0.07
C PRO A 149 -14.01 -0.60 -1.37
N HIS A 150 -12.87 -1.29 -1.51
CA HIS A 150 -12.39 -1.76 -2.82
C HIS A 150 -13.26 -2.88 -3.40
N HIS A 151 -13.80 -3.75 -2.55
CA HIS A 151 -14.77 -4.78 -2.93
C HIS A 151 -15.79 -5.02 -1.81
N ASP A 152 -16.81 -5.84 -2.09
CA ASP A 152 -17.79 -6.26 -1.09
C ASP A 152 -17.11 -6.91 0.12
N PHE A 153 -17.70 -6.77 1.32
CA PHE A 153 -17.12 -7.17 2.61
C PHE A 153 -16.95 -8.71 2.79
N HIS A 154 -17.20 -9.49 1.73
CA HIS A 154 -17.06 -10.94 1.69
C HIS A 154 -16.12 -11.35 0.54
N HIS A 155 -14.94 -11.86 0.89
CA HIS A 155 -13.91 -12.23 -0.09
C HIS A 155 -13.28 -13.61 0.16
N GLY A 156 -13.84 -14.42 1.08
CA GLY A 156 -13.55 -15.86 1.22
C GLY A 156 -12.11 -16.26 1.57
N CYS A 157 -11.30 -15.36 2.14
CA CYS A 157 -9.90 -15.69 2.48
C CYS A 157 -9.78 -16.50 3.76
N SER A 158 -8.98 -17.56 3.73
CA SER A 158 -8.88 -18.54 4.82
C SER A 158 -8.12 -18.07 6.06
N PHE A 159 -7.28 -17.05 5.94
CA PHE A 159 -6.38 -16.62 7.02
C PHE A 159 -6.88 -15.41 7.82
N ASN A 160 -8.02 -14.81 7.45
CA ASN A 160 -8.61 -13.64 8.11
C ASN A 160 -7.64 -12.47 8.41
N THR A 161 -6.52 -12.38 7.67
CA THR A 161 -5.56 -11.28 7.80
C THR A 161 -5.94 -10.07 6.96
N CYS A 162 -6.83 -10.24 6.00
CA CYS A 162 -7.29 -9.16 5.14
C CYS A 162 -8.39 -8.36 5.85
N PRO A 163 -8.32 -7.03 5.78
CA PRO A 163 -9.45 -6.19 6.19
C PRO A 163 -10.62 -6.43 5.22
N PRO A 164 -11.87 -6.26 5.69
CA PRO A 164 -13.04 -6.69 4.93
C PRO A 164 -13.23 -5.88 3.64
N ASN A 165 -12.77 -4.63 3.59
CA ASN A 165 -12.92 -3.73 2.46
C ASN A 165 -11.91 -3.99 1.32
N MET A 166 -10.77 -4.64 1.59
CA MET A 166 -9.77 -4.89 0.56
C MET A 166 -8.84 -6.08 0.87
N CYS A 167 -8.90 -7.09 0.00
CA CYS A 167 -8.01 -8.23 -0.03
C CYS A 167 -6.91 -8.00 -1.07
N LYS A 168 -5.73 -7.60 -0.61
CA LYS A 168 -4.55 -7.43 -1.47
C LYS A 168 -4.18 -8.73 -2.22
N GLY A 169 -4.47 -9.91 -1.66
CA GLY A 169 -4.22 -11.19 -2.32
C GLY A 169 -5.02 -11.39 -3.61
N LEU A 170 -6.31 -11.03 -3.63
CA LEU A 170 -7.13 -11.09 -4.83
C LEU A 170 -6.64 -10.11 -5.91
N VAL A 171 -6.20 -8.92 -5.48
CA VAL A 171 -5.60 -7.92 -6.38
C VAL A 171 -4.31 -8.48 -7.01
N ILE A 172 -3.45 -9.13 -6.24
CA ILE A 172 -2.24 -9.78 -6.77
C ILE A 172 -2.58 -10.90 -7.76
N GLU A 173 -3.57 -11.75 -7.49
CA GLU A 173 -4.00 -12.79 -8.44
C GLU A 173 -4.50 -12.20 -9.77
N ARG A 174 -5.25 -11.09 -9.71
CA ARG A 174 -5.69 -10.34 -10.90
C ARG A 174 -4.50 -9.79 -11.68
N ILE A 175 -3.55 -9.13 -11.00
CA ILE A 175 -2.34 -8.60 -11.63
C ILE A 175 -1.56 -9.73 -12.30
N GLN A 176 -1.31 -10.85 -11.60
CA GLN A 176 -0.60 -12.00 -12.17
C GLN A 176 -1.30 -12.57 -13.41
N THR A 177 -2.63 -12.59 -13.44
CA THR A 177 -3.43 -13.03 -14.59
C THR A 177 -3.25 -12.09 -15.78
N SER A 178 -3.23 -10.77 -15.54
CA SER A 178 -2.93 -9.78 -16.58
C SER A 178 -1.53 -9.96 -17.14
N LEU A 179 -0.53 -10.06 -16.25
CA LEU A 179 0.88 -10.19 -16.63
C LEU A 179 1.17 -11.47 -17.39
N ALA A 180 0.45 -12.57 -17.12
CA ALA A 180 0.61 -13.82 -17.84
C ALA A 180 0.33 -13.68 -19.36
N LYS A 181 -0.51 -12.71 -19.75
CA LYS A 181 -0.80 -12.40 -21.16
C LYS A 181 0.34 -11.62 -21.84
N GLU A 182 1.16 -10.92 -21.07
CA GLU A 182 2.28 -10.09 -21.53
C GLU A 182 3.62 -10.87 -21.55
N GLY A 183 3.62 -12.13 -21.10
CA GLY A 183 4.78 -13.01 -21.05
C GLY A 183 5.26 -13.34 -19.64
N LYS A 184 6.43 -13.99 -19.52
CA LYS A 184 6.99 -14.37 -18.21
C LYS A 184 7.59 -13.15 -17.50
N LYS A 185 6.82 -12.57 -16.57
CA LYS A 185 7.33 -11.58 -15.62
C LYS A 185 7.61 -12.20 -14.24
N ARG A 186 8.56 -11.62 -13.53
CA ARG A 186 8.85 -11.89 -12.12
C ARG A 186 8.30 -10.76 -11.27
N MET A 187 7.63 -11.11 -10.16
CA MET A 187 7.07 -10.12 -9.25
C MET A 187 7.89 -10.02 -7.96
N ILE A 188 8.00 -8.80 -7.43
CA ILE A 188 8.55 -8.48 -6.11
C ILE A 188 7.46 -7.76 -5.33
N TYR A 189 7.05 -8.29 -4.19
CA TYR A 189 6.06 -7.66 -3.32
C TYR A 189 6.72 -7.11 -2.06
N LEU A 190 6.44 -5.85 -1.71
CA LEU A 190 6.92 -5.17 -0.50
C LEU A 190 5.73 -4.77 0.37
N GLY A 191 5.81 -5.03 1.67
CA GLY A 191 4.76 -4.64 2.61
C GLY A 191 5.18 -4.84 4.08
N ASP A 192 4.36 -4.37 5.00
CA ASP A 192 4.62 -4.39 6.44
C ASP A 192 3.46 -4.96 7.27
N GLY A 193 2.21 -4.71 6.87
CA GLY A 193 1.02 -4.97 7.66
C GLY A 193 0.51 -6.41 7.56
N ALA A 194 -0.35 -6.84 8.50
CA ALA A 194 -0.92 -8.19 8.47
C ALA A 194 -1.65 -8.50 7.16
N GLY A 195 -2.29 -7.49 6.55
CA GLY A 195 -2.94 -7.59 5.24
C GLY A 195 -2.02 -7.98 4.08
N ASP A 196 -0.69 -7.82 4.23
CA ASP A 196 0.33 -8.21 3.26
C ASP A 196 0.70 -9.70 3.33
N PHE A 197 0.20 -10.42 4.33
CA PHE A 197 0.42 -11.86 4.41
C PHE A 197 -0.36 -12.60 3.30
N CYS A 198 -1.59 -12.19 3.03
CA CYS A 198 -2.42 -12.79 1.98
C CYS A 198 -1.76 -12.73 0.58
N PRO A 199 -1.32 -11.55 0.07
CA PRO A 199 -0.62 -11.49 -1.21
C PRO A 199 0.67 -12.32 -1.22
N SER A 200 1.39 -12.40 -0.09
CA SER A 200 2.58 -13.24 0.03
C SER A 200 2.32 -14.74 -0.25
N LEU A 201 1.14 -15.25 0.12
CA LEU A 201 0.72 -16.63 -0.17
C LEU A 201 0.41 -16.86 -1.67
N LYS A 202 0.12 -15.80 -2.43
CA LYS A 202 -0.21 -15.87 -3.85
C LYS A 202 1.01 -15.79 -4.76
N MET A 203 2.18 -15.48 -4.21
CA MET A 203 3.43 -15.32 -4.95
C MET A 203 3.99 -16.69 -5.38
N LYS A 204 4.62 -16.73 -6.57
CA LYS A 204 5.15 -17.97 -7.17
C LYS A 204 6.61 -18.22 -6.79
N GLU A 205 7.13 -19.41 -7.05
CA GLU A 205 8.50 -19.81 -6.67
C GLU A 205 9.61 -18.90 -7.23
N GLN A 206 9.38 -18.32 -8.42
CA GLN A 206 10.33 -17.39 -9.04
C GLN A 206 10.27 -15.97 -8.48
N ASP A 207 9.22 -15.65 -7.71
CA ASP A 207 8.94 -14.30 -7.20
C ASP A 207 9.66 -14.03 -5.88
N PHE A 208 9.59 -12.77 -5.43
CA PHE A 208 10.15 -12.34 -4.15
C PHE A 208 9.08 -11.68 -3.28
N VAL A 209 9.15 -11.96 -1.98
CA VAL A 209 8.42 -11.23 -0.94
C VAL A 209 9.44 -10.56 -0.04
N MET A 210 9.24 -9.27 0.19
CA MET A 210 10.12 -8.42 0.96
C MET A 210 9.38 -7.78 2.12
N PRO A 211 9.15 -8.54 3.21
CA PRO A 211 8.45 -8.00 4.37
C PRO A 211 9.35 -7.01 5.11
N ARG A 212 8.79 -5.87 5.52
CA ARG A 212 9.48 -4.91 6.38
C ARG A 212 9.81 -5.59 7.71
N LYS A 213 11.09 -5.64 8.05
CA LYS A 213 11.57 -6.35 9.23
C LYS A 213 10.91 -5.81 10.51
N ASP A 214 10.51 -6.73 11.40
CA ASP A 214 9.91 -6.46 12.72
C ASP A 214 8.44 -5.95 12.68
N PHE A 215 7.83 -5.84 11.50
CA PHE A 215 6.41 -5.51 11.30
C PHE A 215 5.51 -6.77 11.24
N PRO A 216 4.17 -6.63 11.33
CA PRO A 216 3.26 -7.79 11.42
C PRO A 216 3.45 -8.86 10.34
N VAL A 217 3.61 -8.49 9.07
CA VAL A 217 3.81 -9.48 7.98
C VAL A 217 5.09 -10.27 8.15
N TRP A 218 6.16 -9.66 8.68
CA TRP A 218 7.42 -10.35 8.93
C TRP A 218 7.26 -11.47 9.94
N LYS A 219 6.50 -11.22 11.03
CA LYS A 219 6.19 -12.22 12.05
C LYS A 219 5.37 -13.37 11.47
N LEU A 220 4.28 -13.03 10.76
CA LEU A 220 3.40 -14.02 10.13
C LEU A 220 4.15 -14.91 9.12
N ILE A 221 5.02 -14.32 8.28
CA ILE A 221 5.84 -15.06 7.34
C ILE A 221 6.84 -15.98 8.04
N ASN A 222 7.46 -15.55 9.14
CA ASN A 222 8.39 -16.41 9.89
C ASN A 222 7.68 -17.60 10.52
N GLU A 223 6.50 -17.39 11.12
CA GLU A 223 5.68 -18.44 11.73
C GLU A 223 5.13 -19.42 10.68
N ASN A 224 4.84 -18.94 9.47
CA ASN A 224 4.15 -19.70 8.42
C ASN A 224 5.00 -19.90 7.16
N ARG A 225 6.33 -19.93 7.31
CA ARG A 225 7.27 -19.89 6.17
C ARG A 225 7.05 -20.98 5.13
N HIS A 226 6.60 -22.16 5.56
CA HIS A 226 6.33 -23.31 4.70
C HIS A 226 5.15 -23.09 3.73
N LEU A 227 4.28 -22.10 4.00
CA LEU A 227 3.16 -21.74 3.12
C LEU A 227 3.58 -20.79 1.99
N ILE A 228 4.74 -20.13 2.13
CA ILE A 228 5.22 -19.13 1.16
C ILE A 228 6.12 -19.81 0.13
N ARG A 229 5.63 -19.90 -1.11
CA ARG A 229 6.40 -20.47 -2.24
C ARG A 229 7.51 -19.53 -2.73
N ALA A 230 7.26 -18.23 -2.65
CA ALA A 230 8.20 -17.21 -3.12
C ALA A 230 9.45 -17.09 -2.25
N ARG A 231 10.50 -16.49 -2.82
CA ARG A 231 11.75 -16.25 -2.10
C ARG A 231 11.59 -15.06 -1.15
N ILE A 232 11.78 -15.31 0.14
CA ILE A 232 11.73 -14.27 1.16
C ILE A 232 13.08 -13.53 1.23
N ARG A 233 13.03 -12.19 1.26
CA ARG A 233 14.18 -11.29 1.42
C ARG A 233 13.81 -10.17 2.39
N PHE A 234 14.43 -10.12 3.55
CA PHE A 234 14.10 -9.11 4.55
C PHE A 234 14.61 -7.73 4.11
N ALA A 235 13.72 -6.72 4.14
CA ALA A 235 13.99 -5.35 3.71
C ALA A 235 14.28 -4.40 4.89
#